data_AF-A0A9D4UPD9-F1
#
_entry.id   AF-A0A9D4UPD9-F1
#
_cell.length_a   1.000
_cell.length_b   1.000
_cell.length_c   1.000
_cell.angle_alpha   90.00
_cell.angle_beta   90.00
_cell.angle_gamma   90.00
#
_symmetry.space_group_name_H-M   'P 1'
#
loop_
_entity.id
_entity.type
_entity.pdbx_description
1 polymer ?
#
loop_
_entity_poly.entity_id
_entity_poly.type
_entity_poly.pdbx_seq_one_letter_code
_entity_poly.pdbx_strand_id
1 'polypeptide(L)'
;MRLEKRPLKFSNITHHANVSQCLGSVGALPWYIGVAMPSIVRDDKSRDYEVVENSVQSKVGHYYVPPSPMEVKVFRVEGPHFLKFHVGTWHAGPLFKEQTMDFYNLELSDTNVSIFCLF
;
A
#
# COMPACT_ATOMS: atom_id res chain seq x y z
N MET A 1 -12.36 -10.43 -3.13
CA MET A 1 -12.02 -9.39 -4.14
C MET A 1 -11.53 -10.09 -5.40
N ARG A 2 -12.18 -9.90 -6.55
CA ARG A 2 -11.72 -10.45 -7.84
C ARG A 2 -10.97 -9.39 -8.63
N LEU A 3 -9.77 -9.72 -9.09
CA LEU A 3 -8.94 -8.81 -9.88
C LEU A 3 -8.65 -9.39 -11.26
N GLU A 4 -8.59 -8.53 -12.26
CA GLU A 4 -8.28 -8.88 -13.64
C GLU A 4 -7.08 -8.08 -14.15
N LYS A 5 -6.28 -8.69 -15.03
CA LYS A 5 -5.23 -8.02 -15.83
C LYS A 5 -4.30 -7.13 -14.98
N ARG A 6 -3.57 -7.73 -14.04
CA ARG A 6 -2.58 -7.04 -13.18
C ARG A 6 -1.15 -7.32 -13.63
N PRO A 7 -0.64 -6.69 -14.71
CA PRO A 7 0.71 -6.95 -15.21
C PRO A 7 1.76 -6.66 -14.13
N LEU A 8 2.94 -7.27 -14.25
CA LEU A 8 4.07 -7.08 -13.32
C LEU A 8 4.75 -5.71 -13.51
N LYS A 9 3.98 -4.64 -13.42
CA LYS A 9 4.40 -3.24 -13.44
C LYS A 9 3.43 -2.40 -12.64
N PHE A 10 3.93 -1.34 -12.01
CA PHE A 10 3.11 -0.34 -11.35
C PHE A 10 3.82 1.02 -11.45
N SER A 11 3.03 2.08 -11.59
CA SER A 11 3.46 3.47 -11.45
C SER A 11 2.87 4.12 -10.20
N ASN A 12 1.95 3.43 -9.52
CA ASN A 12 1.20 3.98 -8.40
C ASN A 12 1.41 3.12 -7.16
N ILE A 13 1.50 3.76 -6.00
CA ILE A 13 1.59 3.13 -4.69
C ILE A 13 0.58 3.78 -3.75
N THR A 14 0.03 3.01 -2.82
CA THR A 14 -1.08 3.41 -1.95
C THR A 14 -0.78 3.12 -0.50
N HIS A 15 -1.30 3.92 0.43
CA HIS A 15 -1.35 3.58 1.85
C HIS A 15 -2.73 3.83 2.44
N HIS A 16 -3.00 3.16 3.57
CA HIS A 16 -4.20 3.35 4.39
C HIS A 16 -3.85 4.06 5.69
N ALA A 17 -4.38 5.25 5.91
CA ALA A 17 -3.94 6.10 7.02
C ALA A 17 -4.50 5.71 8.40
N ASN A 18 -5.63 5.01 8.44
CA ASN A 18 -6.36 4.73 9.67
C ASN A 18 -6.53 3.24 9.97
N VAL A 19 -6.27 2.38 8.98
CA VAL A 19 -6.63 0.96 9.05
C VAL A 19 -5.50 0.07 8.57
N SER A 20 -5.44 -1.14 9.10
CA SER A 20 -4.64 -2.22 8.52
C SER A 20 -5.42 -2.90 7.41
N GLN A 21 -4.71 -3.50 6.46
CA GLN A 21 -5.28 -4.38 5.44
C GLN A 21 -4.59 -5.74 5.51
N CYS A 22 -5.33 -6.81 5.24
CA CYS A 22 -4.77 -8.15 5.10
C CYS A 22 -5.21 -8.80 3.78
N LEU A 23 -4.23 -9.33 3.03
CA LEU A 23 -4.41 -9.92 1.71
C LEU A 23 -3.86 -11.35 1.66
N GLY A 24 -4.60 -12.25 0.99
CA GLY A 24 -4.14 -13.60 0.66
C GLY A 24 -4.84 -14.11 -0.60
N SER A 25 -4.13 -14.86 -1.45
CA SER A 25 -4.74 -15.43 -2.66
C SER A 25 -5.61 -16.64 -2.32
N VAL A 26 -6.79 -16.75 -2.92
CA VAL A 26 -7.73 -17.85 -2.65
C VAL A 26 -7.17 -19.19 -3.16
N GLY A 27 -6.53 -19.18 -4.33
CA GLY A 27 -5.98 -20.39 -4.96
C GLY A 27 -4.53 -20.71 -4.59
N ALA A 28 -3.93 -20.00 -3.62
CA ALA A 28 -2.51 -20.12 -3.25
C ALA A 28 -1.51 -19.94 -4.42
N LEU A 29 -1.97 -19.33 -5.52
CA LEU A 29 -1.13 -19.03 -6.68
C LEU A 29 -0.14 -17.90 -6.36
N PRO A 30 1.07 -17.92 -6.94
CA PRO A 30 2.07 -16.88 -6.70
C PRO A 30 1.60 -15.49 -7.13
N TRP A 31 1.89 -14.51 -6.28
CA TRP A 31 1.60 -13.10 -6.55
C TRP A 31 2.72 -12.21 -6.00
N TYR A 32 2.68 -10.93 -6.35
CA TYR A 32 3.72 -9.96 -6.06
C TYR A 32 3.13 -8.70 -5.46
N ILE A 33 3.92 -8.03 -4.62
CA ILE A 33 3.55 -6.74 -4.04
C ILE A 33 4.80 -5.88 -3.83
N GLY A 34 4.75 -4.64 -4.29
CA GLY A 34 5.71 -3.62 -3.88
C GLY A 34 5.28 -3.05 -2.53
N VAL A 35 6.19 -2.85 -1.58
CA VAL A 35 5.92 -2.22 -0.29
C VAL A 35 6.99 -1.21 0.09
N ALA A 36 6.60 -0.19 0.84
CA ALA A 36 7.51 0.79 1.44
C ALA A 36 7.08 1.14 2.87
N MET A 37 8.02 1.69 3.65
CA MET A 37 7.81 2.06 5.05
C MET A 37 6.74 3.14 5.20
N PRO A 38 5.89 3.09 6.25
CA PRO A 38 4.90 4.13 6.49
C PRO A 38 5.53 5.50 6.71
N SER A 39 4.88 6.54 6.20
CA SER A 39 5.39 7.92 6.23
C SER A 39 4.27 8.95 6.46
N ILE A 40 3.23 8.56 7.18
CA ILE A 40 2.16 9.47 7.62
C ILE A 40 2.75 10.44 8.63
N VAL A 41 2.58 11.74 8.38
CA VAL A 41 2.96 12.79 9.32
C VAL A 41 1.84 12.91 10.36
N ARG A 42 2.15 12.60 11.61
CA ARG A 42 1.22 12.76 12.74
C ARG A 42 1.43 14.13 13.37
N ASP A 43 0.31 14.75 13.76
CA ASP A 43 0.27 16.03 14.46
C ASP A 43 0.71 15.80 15.92
N ASP A 44 2.01 15.59 16.14
CA ASP A 44 2.56 15.52 17.48
C ASP A 44 2.78 16.94 17.98
N LYS A 45 1.87 17.44 18.83
CA LYS A 45 1.87 18.80 19.39
C LYS A 45 3.11 19.15 20.24
N SER A 46 4.16 18.33 20.23
CA SER A 46 5.37 18.49 21.04
C SER A 46 6.66 18.68 20.23
N ARG A 47 6.62 18.83 18.90
CA ARG A 47 7.80 19.21 18.11
C ARG A 47 7.48 20.45 17.31
N ASP A 48 8.37 21.42 17.42
CA ASP A 48 8.34 22.66 16.64
C ASP A 48 8.06 22.33 15.17
N TYR A 49 7.16 23.12 14.56
CA TYR A 49 6.68 23.01 13.19
C TYR A 49 7.82 23.21 12.18
N GLU A 50 8.76 22.27 12.11
CA GLU A 50 9.46 22.03 10.86
C GLU A 50 8.45 21.36 9.94
N VAL A 51 8.04 22.10 8.91
CA VAL A 51 7.45 21.51 7.72
C VAL A 51 8.37 20.37 7.33
N VAL A 52 7.92 19.12 7.53
CA VAL A 52 8.66 17.96 7.02
C VAL A 52 8.72 18.18 5.52
N GLU A 53 9.94 18.46 5.04
CA GLU A 53 10.19 18.81 3.65
C GLU A 53 9.57 17.73 2.75
N ASN A 54 8.85 18.17 1.71
CA ASN A 54 8.12 17.29 0.77
C ASN A 54 6.88 16.57 1.33
N SER A 55 6.33 17.00 2.47
CA SER A 55 5.02 16.52 2.90
C SER A 55 3.90 16.93 1.93
N VAL A 56 2.99 16.00 1.68
CA VAL A 56 1.84 16.13 0.77
C VAL A 56 0.56 15.91 1.59
N GLN A 57 -0.45 16.74 1.36
CA GLN A 57 -1.77 16.53 1.91
C GLN A 57 -2.57 15.55 1.05
N SER A 58 -3.11 14.51 1.67
CA SER A 58 -4.00 13.57 1.01
C SER A 58 -5.38 14.18 0.71
N LYS A 59 -6.15 13.51 -0.15
CA LYS A 59 -7.56 13.86 -0.42
C LYS A 59 -8.47 13.83 0.81
N VAL A 60 -8.03 13.16 1.87
CA VAL A 60 -8.81 12.91 3.10
C VAL A 60 -8.21 13.64 4.31
N GLY A 61 -7.30 14.58 4.07
CA GLY A 61 -6.84 15.57 5.04
C GLY A 61 -5.58 15.20 5.82
N HIS A 62 -5.15 13.94 5.87
CA HIS A 62 -3.87 13.57 6.51
C HIS A 62 -2.68 13.95 5.63
N TYR A 63 -1.56 14.26 6.27
CA TYR A 63 -0.28 14.54 5.61
C TYR A 63 0.61 13.30 5.58
N TYR A 64 1.44 13.19 4.54
CA TYR A 64 2.40 12.10 4.39
C TYR A 64 3.59 12.54 3.54
N VAL A 65 4.72 11.85 3.64
CA VAL A 65 5.86 12.02 2.71
C VAL A 65 5.85 10.86 1.71
N PRO A 66 5.73 11.09 0.40
CA PRO A 66 5.77 9.99 -0.56
C PRO A 66 7.10 9.22 -0.49
N PRO A 67 7.10 7.87 -0.62
CA PRO A 67 8.34 7.11 -0.61
C PRO A 67 9.11 7.35 -1.91
N SER A 68 10.45 7.34 -1.80
CA SER A 68 11.29 7.27 -3.00
C SER A 68 11.08 5.94 -3.70
N PRO A 69 11.08 5.88 -5.05
CA PRO A 69 11.05 4.61 -5.78
C PRO A 69 12.15 3.64 -5.34
N MET A 70 13.30 4.14 -4.86
CA MET A 70 14.41 3.32 -4.36
C MET A 70 14.12 2.63 -3.02
N GLU A 71 13.13 3.10 -2.26
CA GLU A 71 12.73 2.51 -0.97
C GLU A 71 11.72 1.38 -1.13
N VAL A 72 11.13 1.24 -2.33
CA VAL A 72 10.13 0.21 -2.60
C VAL A 72 10.82 -1.15 -2.74
N LYS A 73 10.42 -2.08 -1.87
CA LYS A 73 10.84 -3.49 -1.91
C LYS A 73 9.72 -4.32 -2.51
N VAL A 74 10.07 -5.22 -3.43
CA VAL A 74 9.09 -6.13 -4.02
C VAL A 74 9.21 -7.51 -3.39
N PHE A 75 8.08 -8.04 -2.92
CA PHE A 75 7.98 -9.39 -2.39
C PHE A 75 7.22 -10.28 -3.36
N ARG A 76 7.67 -11.53 -3.46
CA ARG A 76 6.93 -12.63 -4.08
C ARG A 76 6.31 -13.46 -2.97
N VAL A 77 5.00 -13.65 -3.02
CA VAL A 77 4.25 -14.43 -2.05
C VAL A 77 3.82 -15.73 -2.74
N GLU A 78 4.08 -16.86 -2.08
CA GLU A 78 3.76 -18.19 -2.59
C GLU A 78 2.96 -18.97 -1.55
N GLY A 79 2.14 -19.92 -2.00
CA GLY A 79 1.40 -20.79 -1.10
C GLY A 79 0.29 -20.05 -0.32
N PRO A 80 -0.25 -20.68 0.73
CA PRO A 80 -1.41 -20.18 1.48
C PRO A 80 -1.01 -19.12 2.53
N HIS A 81 -0.18 -18.15 2.15
CA HIS A 81 0.26 -17.08 3.04
C HIS A 81 -0.61 -15.83 2.90
N PHE A 82 -0.86 -15.21 4.06
CA PHE A 82 -1.54 -13.93 4.17
C PHE A 82 -0.53 -12.87 4.60
N LEU A 83 -0.57 -11.72 3.95
CA LEU A 83 0.17 -10.54 4.36
C LEU A 83 -0.76 -9.60 5.12
N LYS A 84 -0.32 -9.10 6.27
CA LYS A 84 -0.97 -8.00 6.99
C LYS A 84 -0.10 -6.75 6.86
N PHE A 85 -0.65 -5.69 6.31
CA PHE A 85 -0.02 -4.38 6.26
C PHE A 85 -0.41 -3.59 7.50
N HIS A 86 0.59 -2.99 8.16
CA HIS A 86 0.33 -2.06 9.24
C HIS A 86 -0.25 -0.75 8.69
N VAL A 87 -0.86 0.02 9.58
CA VAL A 87 -1.39 1.35 9.24
C VAL A 87 -0.28 2.20 8.61
N GLY A 88 -0.59 2.77 7.45
CA GLY A 88 0.32 3.62 6.68
C GLY A 88 1.34 2.90 5.82
N THR A 89 1.46 1.56 5.88
CA THR A 89 2.38 0.83 4.99
C THR A 89 1.99 1.09 3.54
N TRP A 90 2.94 1.61 2.78
CA TRP A 90 2.79 1.78 1.35
C TRP A 90 2.81 0.41 0.67
N HIS A 91 1.90 0.20 -0.27
CA HIS A 91 1.82 -1.03 -1.03
C HIS A 91 1.30 -0.78 -2.46
N ALA A 92 1.82 -1.57 -3.40
CA ALA A 92 1.46 -1.57 -4.81
C ALA A 92 1.22 -3.02 -5.26
N GLY A 93 -0.03 -3.35 -5.51
CA GLY A 93 -0.46 -4.71 -5.81
C GLY A 93 -1.85 -5.00 -5.25
N PRO A 94 -2.26 -6.27 -5.21
CA PRO A 94 -1.49 -7.43 -5.63
C PRO A 94 -1.30 -7.49 -7.17
N LEU A 95 -0.13 -7.96 -7.62
CA LEU A 95 0.22 -8.17 -9.03
C LEU A 95 0.40 -9.66 -9.30
N PHE A 96 0.02 -10.14 -10.48
CA PHE A 96 0.08 -11.58 -10.80
C PHE A 96 0.13 -11.81 -12.32
N LYS A 97 0.67 -12.95 -12.74
CA LYS A 97 0.80 -13.29 -14.17
C LYS A 97 -0.50 -13.78 -14.81
N GLU A 98 -1.38 -14.37 -14.00
CA GLU A 98 -2.66 -14.90 -14.46
C GLU A 98 -3.60 -13.81 -14.98
N GLN A 99 -4.55 -14.18 -15.83
CA GLN A 99 -5.53 -13.22 -16.35
C GLN A 99 -6.45 -12.68 -15.25
N THR A 100 -6.82 -13.55 -14.31
CA THR A 100 -7.70 -13.21 -13.18
C THR A 100 -7.27 -13.94 -11.92
N MET A 101 -7.43 -13.32 -10.77
CA MET A 101 -7.16 -13.95 -9.47
C MET A 101 -8.09 -13.40 -8.38
N ASP A 102 -8.55 -14.30 -7.52
CA ASP A 102 -9.36 -13.97 -6.35
C ASP A 102 -8.49 -13.86 -5.10
N PHE A 103 -8.75 -12.82 -4.31
CA PHE A 103 -8.09 -12.53 -3.05
C PHE A 103 -9.10 -12.43 -1.92
N TYR A 104 -8.74 -13.01 -0.78
CA TYR A 104 -9.26 -12.58 0.51
C TYR A 104 -8.70 -11.17 0.78
N ASN A 105 -9.59 -10.21 1.02
CA ASN A 105 -9.25 -8.85 1.38
C ASN A 105 -9.98 -8.51 2.68
N LEU A 106 -9.23 -8.37 3.76
CA LEU A 106 -9.75 -8.03 5.07
C LEU A 106 -9.28 -6.60 5.41
N GLU A 107 -10.21 -5.67 5.32
CA GLU A 107 -10.03 -4.27 5.69
C GLU A 107 -11.35 -3.70 6.20
N LEU A 108 -11.28 -2.66 7.03
CA LEU A 108 -12.47 -1.90 7.41
C LEU A 108 -12.92 -1.04 6.22
N SER A 109 -14.22 -0.83 6.08
CA SER A 109 -14.82 -0.16 4.90
C SER A 109 -14.54 1.34 4.81
N ASP A 110 -13.90 1.94 5.80
CA ASP A 110 -13.53 3.36 5.89
C ASP A 110 -12.16 3.65 5.25
N THR A 111 -11.82 2.96 4.17
CA THR A 111 -10.50 2.99 3.55
C THR A 111 -10.16 4.34 2.91
N ASN A 112 -9.48 5.17 3.69
CA ASN A 112 -8.75 6.34 3.24
C ASN A 112 -7.58 5.91 2.32
N VAL A 113 -7.82 5.87 1.02
CA VAL A 113 -6.84 5.54 -0.02
C VAL A 113 -6.20 6.83 -0.54
N SER A 114 -4.92 7.03 -0.24
CA SER A 114 -4.09 8.01 -0.97
C SER A 114 -3.32 7.28 -2.05
N ILE A 115 -3.46 7.72 -3.30
CA ILE A 115 -2.71 7.19 -4.43
C ILE A 115 -1.59 8.20 -4.73
N PHE A 116 -0.35 7.73 -4.71
CA PHE A 116 0.82 8.48 -5.17
C PHE A 116 1.40 7.84 -6.42
N CYS A 117 1.81 8.67 -7.38
CA CYS A 117 2.49 8.22 -8.59
C CYS A 117 4.01 8.30 -8.39
N LEU A 118 4.69 7.18 -8.60
CA LEU A 118 6.14 7.06 -8.68
C LEU A 118 6.55 7.52 -10.10
N PHE A 119 6.91 8.78 -10.28
CA PHE A 119 7.53 9.30 -11.51
C PHE A 119 8.99 9.66 -11.26
#